data_AF-A0A7V5R3C5-F1
#
_entry.id   AF-A0A7V5R3C5-F1
#
_cell.length_a   1.000
_cell.length_b   1.000
_cell.length_c   1.000
_cell.angle_alpha   90.00
_cell.angle_beta   90.00
_cell.angle_gamma   90.00
#
_symmetry.space_group_name_H-M   'P 1'
#
loop_
_entity.id
_entity.type
_entity.pdbx_description
1 polymer ?
#
loop_
_entity_poly.entity_id
_entity_poly.type
_entity_poly.pdbx_seq_one_letter_code
_entity_poly.pdbx_strand_id
1 'polypeptide(L)'
;MSKSQIIEHKSQLIDYIASGSKPKSDWKVGTEHEKFGFHTDSLKPLGYAEKGGIRDILNGLKEQFNWRAEYEGENIIALYRDGCSVTLEPGGQLELSGAPLADIHATCRETNVHLKEVKAICDNYNSAFIGMGFHPTAKKKEIEFMPKGRYKIMREYMP
;
A
#
# COMPACT_ATOMS: atom_id res chain seq x y z
N MET A 1 13.04 -4.30 -20.11
CA MET A 1 11.57 -4.47 -20.04
C MET A 1 11.19 -5.56 -21.04
N SER A 2 10.57 -6.65 -20.57
CA SER A 2 9.96 -7.63 -21.47
C SER A 2 8.93 -6.90 -22.33
N LYS A 3 8.97 -7.07 -23.66
CA LYS A 3 7.91 -6.53 -24.53
C LYS A 3 6.59 -7.17 -24.10
N SER A 4 5.59 -6.36 -23.77
CA SER A 4 4.25 -6.85 -23.49
C SER A 4 3.74 -7.63 -24.70
N GLN A 5 3.16 -8.82 -24.47
CA GLN A 5 2.61 -9.66 -25.53
C GLN A 5 1.46 -8.91 -26.22
N ILE A 6 1.47 -8.88 -27.55
CA ILE A 6 0.37 -8.30 -28.33
C ILE A 6 -0.86 -9.20 -28.16
N ILE A 7 -2.00 -8.57 -27.87
CA ILE A 7 -3.30 -9.24 -27.84
C ILE A 7 -3.85 -9.24 -29.27
N GLU A 8 -3.89 -10.42 -29.87
CA GLU A 8 -4.37 -10.67 -31.23
C GLU A 8 -5.83 -11.18 -31.21
N HIS A 9 -6.23 -11.89 -30.15
CA HIS A 9 -7.53 -12.52 -30.03
C HIS A 9 -8.13 -12.40 -28.62
N LYS A 10 -9.46 -12.34 -28.55
CA LYS A 10 -10.23 -12.31 -27.28
C LYS A 10 -9.91 -13.50 -26.37
N SER A 11 -9.63 -14.67 -26.96
CA SER A 11 -9.30 -15.88 -26.20
C SER A 11 -8.08 -15.69 -25.30
N GLN A 12 -7.06 -14.93 -25.73
CA GLN A 12 -5.88 -14.67 -24.90
C GLN A 12 -6.23 -14.02 -23.56
N LEU A 13 -7.23 -13.14 -23.54
CA LEU A 13 -7.71 -12.50 -22.31
C LEU A 13 -8.52 -13.48 -21.43
N ILE A 14 -9.33 -14.33 -22.06
CA ILE A 14 -10.11 -15.36 -21.37
C ILE A 14 -9.16 -16.39 -20.74
N ASP A 15 -8.20 -16.87 -21.51
CA ASP A 15 -7.24 -17.90 -21.11
C ASP A 15 -6.33 -17.39 -19.98
N TYR A 16 -5.93 -16.11 -20.02
CA TYR A 16 -5.20 -15.48 -18.92
C TYR A 16 -6.00 -15.54 -17.60
N ILE A 17 -7.29 -15.17 -17.61
CA ILE A 17 -8.14 -15.26 -16.42
C ILE A 17 -8.33 -16.73 -15.99
N ALA A 18 -8.60 -17.62 -16.96
CA ALA A 18 -8.83 -19.04 -16.70
C ALA A 18 -7.60 -19.73 -16.07
N SER A 19 -6.39 -19.29 -16.44
CA SER A 19 -5.12 -19.77 -15.87
C SER A 19 -5.01 -19.55 -14.35
N GLY A 20 -5.81 -18.64 -13.78
CA GLY A 20 -5.87 -18.41 -12.34
C GLY A 20 -6.57 -19.52 -11.55
N SER A 21 -7.28 -20.44 -12.22
CA SER A 21 -8.02 -21.54 -11.60
C SER A 21 -7.10 -22.50 -10.86
N LYS A 22 -7.44 -22.80 -9.60
CA LYS A 22 -6.65 -23.68 -8.72
C LYS A 22 -7.52 -24.74 -8.06
N PRO A 23 -7.01 -25.96 -7.85
CA PRO A 23 -7.72 -26.97 -7.07
C PRO A 23 -7.90 -26.49 -5.62
N LYS A 24 -8.91 -27.03 -4.92
CA LYS A 24 -9.24 -26.63 -3.55
C LYS A 24 -8.06 -26.75 -2.57
N SER A 25 -7.14 -27.69 -2.80
CA SER A 25 -5.91 -27.86 -2.00
C SER A 25 -4.99 -26.64 -2.03
N ASP A 26 -5.10 -25.81 -3.08
CA ASP A 26 -4.20 -24.70 -3.35
C ASP A 26 -4.89 -23.35 -3.10
N TRP A 27 -6.12 -23.36 -2.58
CA TRP A 27 -6.81 -22.15 -2.19
C TRP A 27 -6.11 -21.49 -0.99
N LYS A 28 -6.06 -20.16 -1.03
CA LYS A 28 -5.40 -19.30 -0.05
C LYS A 28 -6.25 -18.08 0.24
N VAL A 29 -5.90 -17.35 1.30
CA VAL A 29 -6.51 -16.09 1.71
C VAL A 29 -5.45 -15.00 1.63
N GLY A 30 -5.60 -14.06 0.70
CA GLY A 30 -4.92 -12.77 0.72
C GLY A 30 -5.83 -11.75 1.40
N THR A 31 -5.27 -10.77 2.10
CA THR A 31 -6.07 -9.72 2.75
C THR A 31 -5.37 -8.40 2.64
N GLU A 32 -6.14 -7.41 2.25
CA GLU A 32 -5.67 -6.04 2.09
C GLU A 32 -6.37 -5.13 3.10
N HIS A 33 -5.67 -4.11 3.56
CA HIS A 33 -6.27 -3.06 4.35
C HIS A 33 -5.55 -1.73 4.16
N GLU A 34 -6.32 -0.65 4.17
CA GLU A 34 -5.85 0.72 4.14
C GLU A 34 -6.00 1.38 5.50
N LYS A 35 -5.22 2.44 5.73
CA LYS A 35 -5.25 3.24 6.95
C LYS A 35 -4.77 4.66 6.66
N PHE A 36 -5.39 5.63 7.33
CA PHE A 36 -5.05 7.04 7.19
C PHE A 36 -3.93 7.42 8.16
N GLY A 37 -2.83 7.93 7.64
CA GLY A 37 -1.76 8.51 8.45
C GLY A 37 -2.09 9.94 8.87
N PHE A 38 -1.78 10.30 10.10
CA PHE A 38 -1.94 11.67 10.61
C PHE A 38 -0.84 12.05 11.61
N HIS A 39 -0.58 13.34 11.76
CA HIS A 39 0.25 13.89 12.83
C HIS A 39 -0.55 13.92 14.14
N THR A 40 0.02 13.38 15.20
CA THR A 40 -0.64 13.25 16.52
C THR A 40 -0.85 14.60 17.24
N ASP A 41 -0.06 15.62 16.91
CA ASP A 41 -0.13 16.95 17.53
C ASP A 41 -1.23 17.84 16.93
N SER A 42 -1.46 17.71 15.63
CA SER A 42 -2.30 18.60 14.82
C SER A 42 -3.47 17.90 14.14
N LEU A 43 -3.47 16.56 14.14
CA LEU A 43 -4.47 15.68 13.51
C LEU A 43 -4.59 15.87 12.00
N LYS A 44 -3.59 16.50 11.37
CA LYS A 44 -3.53 16.71 9.92
C LYS A 44 -3.07 15.42 9.22
N PRO A 45 -3.53 15.15 7.99
CA PRO A 45 -3.03 14.03 7.19
C PRO A 45 -1.52 14.11 6.99
N LEU A 46 -0.86 12.96 6.87
CA LEU A 46 0.55 12.91 6.49
C LEU A 46 0.72 13.27 5.01
N GLY A 47 1.60 14.23 4.75
CA GLY A 47 2.17 14.50 3.43
C GLY A 47 3.27 13.51 3.05
N TYR A 48 3.74 13.59 1.81
CA TYR A 48 4.74 12.64 1.31
C TYR A 48 6.15 12.94 1.84
N ALA A 49 6.65 14.15 1.55
CA ALA A 49 8.05 14.52 1.75
C ALA A 49 8.34 15.26 3.07
N GLU A 50 7.32 15.60 3.84
CA GLU A 50 7.48 16.27 5.12
C GLU A 50 8.10 15.35 6.18
N LYS A 51 8.69 15.96 7.22
CA LYS A 51 9.28 15.21 8.33
C LYS A 51 8.19 14.43 9.06
N GLY A 52 8.41 13.13 9.24
CA GLY A 52 7.41 12.23 9.81
C GLY A 52 6.27 11.86 8.86
N GLY A 53 6.36 12.29 7.60
CA GLY A 53 5.43 11.96 6.53
C GLY A 53 5.64 10.55 5.97
N ILE A 54 4.91 10.24 4.90
CA ILE A 54 4.86 8.90 4.31
C ILE A 54 6.24 8.38 3.90
N ARG A 55 7.10 9.22 3.31
CA ARG A 55 8.45 8.82 2.90
C ARG A 55 9.30 8.33 4.08
N ASP A 56 9.21 9.01 5.23
CA ASP A 56 9.96 8.64 6.43
C ASP A 56 9.45 7.33 7.02
N ILE A 57 8.13 7.11 6.99
CA ILE A 57 7.52 5.83 7.40
C ILE A 57 8.00 4.67 6.52
N LEU A 58 7.99 4.85 5.18
CA LEU A 58 8.45 3.81 4.25
C LEU A 58 9.95 3.52 4.40
N ASN A 59 10.79 4.54 4.58
CA ASN A 59 12.22 4.34 4.83
C ASN A 59 12.46 3.64 6.17
N GLY A 60 11.74 4.00 7.22
CA GLY A 60 11.84 3.31 8.51
C GLY A 60 11.50 1.82 8.41
N LEU A 61 10.44 1.48 7.66
CA LEU A 61 10.08 0.08 7.39
C LEU A 61 11.18 -0.66 6.62
N LYS A 62 11.74 -0.01 5.59
CA LYS A 62 12.87 -0.53 4.81
C LYS A 62 14.09 -0.83 5.69
N GLU A 63 14.45 0.13 6.55
CA GLU A 63 15.70 0.09 7.33
C GLU A 63 15.62 -0.83 8.55
N GLN A 64 14.46 -0.91 9.22
CA GLN A 64 14.34 -1.65 10.48
C GLN A 64 13.76 -3.05 10.32
N PHE A 65 12.98 -3.30 9.26
CA PHE A 65 12.19 -4.52 9.12
C PHE A 65 12.43 -5.27 7.79
N ASN A 66 13.55 -4.99 7.12
CA ASN A 66 14.01 -5.68 5.91
C ASN A 66 13.01 -5.67 4.74
N TRP A 67 12.22 -4.62 4.64
CA TRP A 67 11.35 -4.41 3.48
C TRP A 67 12.18 -3.98 2.28
N ARG A 68 11.93 -4.57 1.11
CA ARG A 68 12.59 -4.18 -0.14
C ARG A 68 11.82 -3.06 -0.82
N ALA A 69 12.46 -1.91 -1.01
CA ALA A 69 11.84 -0.75 -1.63
C ALA A 69 11.64 -0.88 -3.15
N GLU A 70 10.54 -0.29 -3.62
CA GLU A 70 10.30 0.02 -5.03
C GLU A 70 10.13 1.53 -5.19
N TYR A 71 10.71 2.02 -6.29
CA TYR A 71 10.83 3.43 -6.58
C TYR A 71 10.15 3.79 -7.89
N GLU A 72 9.52 4.95 -7.93
CA GLU A 72 9.12 5.64 -9.15
C GLU A 72 9.95 6.91 -9.26
N GLY A 73 10.92 6.90 -10.16
CA GLY A 73 11.99 7.90 -10.16
C GLY A 73 12.81 7.82 -8.87
N GLU A 74 12.88 8.92 -8.13
CA GLU A 74 13.60 9.02 -6.85
C GLU A 74 12.70 8.73 -5.63
N ASN A 75 11.39 8.59 -5.84
CA ASN A 75 10.41 8.45 -4.77
C ASN A 75 10.19 6.98 -4.42
N ILE A 76 10.38 6.62 -3.16
CA ILE A 76 9.92 5.33 -2.63
C ILE A 76 8.38 5.31 -2.61
N ILE A 77 7.76 4.36 -3.30
CA ILE A 77 6.29 4.32 -3.48
C ILE A 77 5.65 3.00 -3.05
N ALA A 78 6.46 1.97 -2.84
CA ALA A 78 6.02 0.68 -2.36
C ALA A 78 7.17 -0.07 -1.68
N LEU A 79 6.81 -1.11 -0.92
CA LEU A 79 7.71 -2.04 -0.26
C LEU A 79 7.26 -3.47 -0.52
N TYR A 80 8.19 -4.43 -0.54
CA TYR A 80 7.90 -5.86 -0.71
C TYR A 80 8.66 -6.70 0.31
N ARG A 81 8.00 -7.71 0.85
CA ARG A 81 8.62 -8.71 1.73
C ARG A 81 7.77 -9.98 1.73
N ASP A 82 8.41 -11.15 1.63
CA ASP A 82 7.77 -12.46 1.87
C ASP A 82 6.41 -12.71 1.18
N GLY A 83 6.21 -12.14 -0.02
CA GLY A 83 4.98 -12.29 -0.79
C GLY A 83 3.86 -11.30 -0.45
N CYS A 84 4.08 -10.37 0.49
CA CYS A 84 3.23 -9.21 0.73
C CYS A 84 3.90 -7.91 0.29
N SER A 85 3.11 -6.85 0.18
CA SER A 85 3.58 -5.51 -0.17
C SER A 85 2.92 -4.42 0.67
N VAL A 86 3.63 -3.31 0.82
CA VAL A 86 3.08 -2.05 1.31
C VAL A 86 3.01 -1.08 0.14
N THR A 87 1.85 -0.50 -0.09
CA THR A 87 1.58 0.39 -1.22
C THR A 87 0.91 1.68 -0.72
N LEU A 88 0.92 2.68 -1.59
CA LEU A 88 0.30 3.97 -1.32
C LEU A 88 -0.87 4.20 -2.27
N GLU A 89 -2.01 4.56 -1.70
CA GLU A 89 -3.18 5.09 -2.41
C GLU A 89 -3.03 6.60 -2.73
N PRO A 90 -3.90 7.20 -3.58
CA PRO A 90 -3.72 8.57 -4.04
C PRO A 90 -3.53 9.61 -2.93
N GLY A 91 -4.24 9.46 -1.81
CA GLY A 91 -4.21 10.38 -0.66
C GLY A 91 -3.24 10.01 0.45
N GLY A 92 -2.29 9.09 0.19
CA GLY A 92 -1.30 8.67 1.18
C GLY A 92 -1.79 7.64 2.19
N GLN A 93 -2.95 7.01 1.96
CA GLN A 93 -3.34 5.85 2.74
C GLN A 93 -2.28 4.75 2.56
N LEU A 94 -1.86 4.18 3.69
CA LEU A 94 -0.83 3.14 3.71
C LEU A 94 -1.52 1.78 3.67
N GLU A 95 -1.43 1.12 2.54
CA GLU A 95 -2.02 -0.19 2.32
C GLU A 95 -1.02 -1.30 2.63
N LEU A 96 -1.50 -2.39 3.25
CA LEU A 96 -0.84 -3.68 3.19
C LEU A 96 -1.63 -4.56 2.22
N SER A 97 -0.98 -5.09 1.19
CA SER A 97 -1.49 -6.23 0.42
C SER A 97 -0.80 -7.50 0.93
N GLY A 98 -1.53 -8.30 1.70
CA GLY A 98 -1.02 -9.47 2.40
C GLY A 98 -0.70 -10.65 1.49
N ALA A 99 0.19 -11.53 1.94
CA ALA A 99 0.56 -12.72 1.20
C ALA A 99 -0.64 -13.68 1.03
N PRO A 100 -0.64 -14.57 0.02
CA PRO A 100 -1.64 -15.62 -0.09
C PRO A 100 -1.39 -16.71 0.97
N LEU A 101 -2.09 -16.61 2.12
CA LEU A 101 -1.88 -17.44 3.29
C LEU A 101 -2.86 -18.61 3.39
N ALA A 102 -2.54 -19.59 4.24
CA ALA A 102 -3.33 -20.82 4.35
C ALA A 102 -4.70 -20.62 5.04
N ASP A 103 -4.78 -19.71 6.00
CA ASP A 103 -5.97 -19.50 6.83
C ASP A 103 -6.02 -18.08 7.43
N ILE A 104 -7.16 -17.74 8.03
CA ILE A 104 -7.42 -16.43 8.64
C ILE A 104 -6.55 -16.14 9.88
N HIS A 105 -6.04 -17.17 10.57
CA HIS A 105 -5.15 -16.97 11.71
C HIS A 105 -3.77 -16.51 11.23
N ALA A 106 -3.29 -17.05 10.11
CA ALA A 106 -2.07 -16.59 9.45
C ALA A 106 -2.22 -15.14 8.99
N THR A 107 -3.33 -14.80 8.33
CA THR A 107 -3.64 -13.41 7.96
C THR A 107 -3.67 -12.47 9.16
N CYS A 108 -4.33 -12.87 10.25
CA CYS A 108 -4.38 -12.07 11.47
C CYS A 108 -2.98 -11.81 12.03
N ARG A 109 -2.08 -12.81 12.02
CA ARG A 109 -0.68 -12.61 12.43
C ARG A 109 0.05 -11.63 11.53
N GLU A 110 -0.07 -11.78 10.20
CA GLU A 110 0.57 -10.89 9.23
C GLU A 110 0.13 -9.43 9.41
N THR A 111 -1.19 -9.19 9.49
CA THR A 111 -1.74 -7.86 9.74
C THR A 111 -1.21 -7.28 11.06
N ASN A 112 -1.18 -8.06 12.15
CA ASN A 112 -0.68 -7.58 13.44
C ASN A 112 0.82 -7.27 13.42
N VAL A 113 1.63 -8.06 12.71
CA VAL A 113 3.06 -7.76 12.53
C VAL A 113 3.22 -6.42 11.81
N HIS A 114 2.54 -6.25 10.68
CA HIS A 114 2.60 -4.99 9.94
C HIS A 114 2.18 -3.78 10.78
N LEU A 115 1.07 -3.88 11.53
CA LEU A 115 0.61 -2.80 12.41
C LEU A 115 1.63 -2.45 13.50
N LYS A 116 2.31 -3.46 14.08
CA LYS A 116 3.38 -3.23 15.07
C LYS A 116 4.59 -2.56 14.47
N GLU A 117 5.02 -2.97 13.28
CA GLU A 117 6.14 -2.36 12.56
C GLU A 117 5.85 -0.90 12.22
N VAL A 118 4.69 -0.62 11.63
CA VAL A 118 4.26 0.75 11.32
C VAL A 118 4.24 1.61 12.58
N LYS A 119 3.65 1.09 13.68
CA LYS A 119 3.63 1.81 14.96
C LYS A 119 5.04 2.12 15.48
N ALA A 120 5.95 1.15 15.44
CA ALA A 120 7.32 1.33 15.92
C ALA A 120 8.06 2.45 15.18
N ILE A 121 7.82 2.61 13.87
CA ILE A 121 8.37 3.74 13.10
C ILE A 121 7.69 5.05 13.50
N CYS A 122 6.36 5.05 13.56
CA CYS A 122 5.54 6.22 13.89
C CYS A 122 5.89 6.86 15.24
N ASP A 123 6.25 6.05 16.25
CA ASP A 123 6.63 6.50 17.59
C ASP A 123 7.83 7.49 17.57
N ASN A 124 8.65 7.50 16.51
CA ASN A 124 9.79 8.43 16.36
C ASN A 124 9.41 9.77 15.71
N TYR A 125 8.21 9.89 15.16
CA TYR A 125 7.84 10.98 14.24
C TYR A 125 6.62 11.80 14.69
N ASN A 126 6.04 11.50 15.85
CA ASN A 126 4.74 12.04 16.27
C ASN A 126 3.63 11.78 15.25
N SER A 127 3.73 10.68 14.51
CA SER A 127 2.75 10.24 13.52
C SER A 127 1.95 9.07 14.07
N ALA A 128 0.77 8.82 13.53
CA ALA A 128 -0.03 7.65 13.84
C ALA A 128 -0.93 7.27 12.65
N PHE A 129 -1.54 6.10 12.72
CA PHE A 129 -2.49 5.62 11.70
C PHE A 129 -3.83 5.26 12.33
N ILE A 130 -4.91 5.52 11.60
CA ILE A 130 -6.28 5.17 11.99
C ILE A 130 -6.98 4.35 10.90
N GLY A 131 -7.67 3.28 11.31
CA GLY A 131 -8.49 2.45 10.44
C GLY A 131 -9.93 2.94 10.41
N MET A 132 -10.32 3.63 9.33
CA MET A 132 -11.68 4.10 9.07
C MET A 132 -11.99 4.00 7.57
N GLY A 133 -13.27 3.95 7.21
CA GLY A 133 -13.69 3.92 5.80
C GLY A 133 -13.65 5.29 5.11
N PHE A 134 -13.56 6.39 5.86
CA PHE A 134 -13.47 7.75 5.34
C PHE A 134 -12.67 8.62 6.30
N HIS A 135 -11.92 9.59 5.76
CA HIS A 135 -11.13 10.49 6.60
C HIS A 135 -12.06 11.40 7.43
N PRO A 136 -12.02 11.38 8.77
CA PRO A 136 -13.08 11.96 9.60
C PRO A 136 -13.07 13.50 9.65
N THR A 137 -11.92 14.13 9.44
CA THR A 137 -11.73 15.58 9.71
C THR A 137 -11.19 16.39 8.53
N ALA A 138 -10.26 15.84 7.76
CA ALA A 138 -9.62 16.54 6.64
C ALA A 138 -10.55 16.77 5.45
N LYS A 139 -10.39 17.92 4.81
CA LYS A 139 -11.00 18.26 3.53
C LYS A 139 -10.14 17.72 2.39
N LYS A 140 -10.75 17.43 1.22
CA LYS A 140 -10.05 16.98 -0.01
C LYS A 140 -8.81 17.83 -0.33
N LYS A 141 -8.89 19.15 -0.17
CA LYS A 141 -7.79 20.09 -0.47
C LYS A 141 -6.60 20.03 0.51
N GLU A 142 -6.77 19.37 1.65
CA GLU A 142 -5.76 19.21 2.70
C GLU A 142 -5.00 17.89 2.58
N ILE A 143 -5.42 17.01 1.67
CA ILE A 143 -4.79 15.71 1.41
C ILE A 143 -3.82 15.87 0.24
N GLU A 144 -2.53 15.67 0.52
CA GLU A 144 -1.49 15.67 -0.51
C GLU A 144 -1.62 14.43 -1.41
N PHE A 145 -1.38 14.60 -2.71
CA PHE A 145 -1.35 13.48 -3.65
C PHE A 145 0.01 12.80 -3.65
N MET A 146 0.01 11.47 -3.56
CA MET A 146 1.24 10.69 -3.60
C MET A 146 1.93 10.79 -4.98
N PRO A 147 3.27 10.80 -5.04
CA PRO A 147 4.03 11.05 -6.26
C PRO A 147 4.10 9.81 -7.18
N LYS A 148 2.95 9.32 -7.63
CA LYS A 148 2.79 8.19 -8.57
C LYS A 148 2.15 8.70 -9.86
N GLY A 149 2.78 8.43 -11.00
CA GLY A 149 2.37 8.94 -12.32
C GLY A 149 0.94 8.55 -12.69
N ARG A 150 0.51 7.33 -12.31
CA ARG A 150 -0.87 6.87 -12.49
C ARG A 150 -1.89 7.79 -11.81
N TYR A 151 -1.59 8.33 -10.63
CA TYR A 151 -2.51 9.18 -9.88
C TYR A 151 -2.69 10.55 -10.50
N LYS A 152 -1.67 11.07 -11.21
CA LYS A 152 -1.81 12.29 -12.00
C LYS A 152 -2.86 12.12 -13.10
N ILE A 153 -2.78 11.03 -13.87
CA ILE A 153 -3.72 10.73 -14.96
C ILE A 153 -5.15 10.57 -14.41
N MET A 154 -5.31 9.81 -13.33
CA MET A 154 -6.62 9.61 -12.71
C MET A 154 -7.23 10.91 -12.18
N ARG A 155 -6.42 11.77 -11.55
CA ARG A 155 -6.86 13.07 -11.03
C ARG A 155 -7.31 14.03 -12.12
N GLU A 156 -6.63 14.04 -13.27
CA GLU A 156 -7.01 14.88 -14.41
C GLU A 156 -8.31 14.42 -15.07
N TYR A 157 -8.61 13.12 -14.98
CA TYR A 157 -9.84 12.54 -15.52
C TYR A 157 -11.06 12.66 -14.59
N MET A 158 -10.84 12.55 -13.27
CA MET A 158 -11.91 12.53 -12.26
C MET A 158 -12.26 13.95 -11.76
N PRO A 159 -13.55 14.28 -11.54
CA PRO A 159 -13.99 15.60 -11.05
C PRO A 159 -13.60 15.93 -9.59
#